data_AF-A0A934KZ26-F1
#
_entry.id   AF-A0A934KZ26-F1
#
_cell.length_a   1.000
_cell.length_b   1.000
_cell.length_c   1.000
_cell.angle_alpha   90.00
_cell.angle_beta   90.00
_cell.angle_gamma   90.00
#
_symmetry.space_group_name_H-M   'P 1'
#
loop_
_entity.id
_entity.type
_entity.pdbx_description
1 polymer ?
#
loop_
_entity_poly.entity_id
_entity_poly.type
_entity_poly.pdbx_seq_one_letter_code
_entity_poly.pdbx_strand_id
1 'polypeptide(L)' 'MTSIENINPEKSLYINGQWQQGESTVANINPSDISETIGHFAQATAAQVDQA' A
#
# COMPACT_ATOMS: atom_id res chain seq x y z
N MET A 1 -6.91 -22.88 -2.40
CA MET A 1 -5.67 -22.09 -2.52
C MET A 1 -6.00 -20.90 -3.40
N THR A 2 -6.27 -19.74 -2.81
CA THR A 2 -6.50 -18.50 -3.56
C THR A 2 -5.15 -18.00 -4.06
N SER A 3 -4.99 -17.98 -5.38
CA SER A 3 -3.76 -17.60 -6.06
C SER A 3 -3.38 -16.14 -5.73
N ILE A 4 -2.23 -15.97 -5.09
CA ILE A 4 -1.54 -14.68 -4.86
C ILE A 4 -0.94 -14.08 -6.14
N GLU A 5 -1.26 -14.63 -7.32
CA GLU A 5 -0.57 -14.36 -8.60
C GLU A 5 -0.78 -12.94 -9.17
N ASN A 6 -1.59 -12.08 -8.52
CA ASN A 6 -1.83 -10.73 -9.03
C ASN A 6 -1.89 -9.63 -7.94
N ILE A 7 -1.27 -9.86 -6.78
CA ILE A 7 -1.17 -8.82 -5.74
C ILE A 7 0.10 -8.01 -6.02
N ASN A 8 -0.06 -6.70 -6.25
CA ASN A 8 1.07 -5.77 -6.17
C ASN A 8 1.17 -5.29 -4.71
N PRO A 9 2.15 -5.80 -3.92
CA PRO A 9 2.23 -5.49 -2.49
C PRO A 9 2.48 -4.01 -2.22
N GLU A 10 3.19 -3.30 -3.10
CA GLU A 10 3.43 -1.85 -2.97
C GLU A 10 2.14 -1.02 -3.16
N LYS A 11 1.15 -1.60 -3.84
CA LYS A 11 -0.16 -0.98 -4.13
C LYS A 11 -1.30 -1.58 -3.31
N SER A 12 -1.00 -2.46 -2.36
CA SER A 12 -2.01 -3.17 -1.57
C SER A 12 -1.86 -2.92 -0.07
N LEU A 13 -2.98 -2.85 0.62
CA LEU A 13 -3.12 -2.79 2.07
C LEU A 13 -3.50 -4.16 2.59
N TYR A 14 -3.08 -4.48 3.80
CA TYR A 14 -3.49 -5.70 4.47
C TYR A 14 -4.54 -5.38 5.54
N ILE A 15 -5.80 -5.71 5.26
CA ILE A 15 -6.95 -5.36 6.10
C ILE A 15 -7.76 -6.64 6.35
N ASN A 16 -8.04 -6.94 7.63
CA ASN A 16 -8.78 -8.13 8.06
C ASN A 16 -8.25 -9.45 7.47
N GLY A 17 -6.93 -9.60 7.40
CA GLY A 17 -6.30 -10.81 6.90
C GLY A 17 -6.31 -10.97 5.38
N GLN A 18 -6.70 -9.93 4.64
CA GLN A 18 -6.77 -9.94 3.18
C GLN A 18 -5.95 -8.78 2.60
N TRP A 19 -5.28 -9.05 1.48
CA TRP A 19 -4.68 -8.00 0.66
C TRP A 19 -5.76 -7.32 -0.18
N GLN A 20 -5.87 -6.01 -0.05
CA GLN A 20 -6.83 -5.16 -0.76
C GLN A 20 -6.09 -4.04 -1.48
N GLN A 21 -6.49 -3.69 -2.70
CA GLN A 21 -5.84 -2.59 -3.41
C GLN A 21 -6.14 -1.24 -2.74
N GLY A 22 -5.12 -0.41 -2.53
CA GLY A 22 -5.30 0.95 -2.01
C GLY A 22 -5.83 1.92 -3.07
N GLU A 23 -6.24 3.11 -2.64
CA GLU A 23 -6.73 4.19 -3.51
C GLU A 23 -5.64 4.73 -4.44
N SER A 24 -4.45 4.95 -3.87
CA SER A 24 -3.28 5.49 -4.56
C SER A 24 -2.02 5.03 -3.83
N THR A 25 -0.85 5.54 -4.23
CA THR A 25 0.40 5.34 -3.49
C THR A 25 1.08 6.67 -3.17
N VAL A 26 1.81 6.71 -2.05
CA VAL A 26 2.65 7.84 -1.65
C VAL A 26 4.11 7.41 -1.55
N ALA A 27 5.00 8.28 -1.99
CA ALA A 27 6.44 8.07 -1.95
C ALA A 27 6.97 8.15 -0.51
N ASN A 28 7.76 7.15 -0.11
CA ASN A 28 8.56 7.16 1.10
C ASN A 28 9.94 7.76 0.77
N ILE A 29 10.16 9.00 1.19
CA ILE A 29 11.36 9.77 0.87
C ILE A 29 12.39 9.62 2.00
N ASN A 30 13.66 9.44 1.65
CA ASN A 30 14.73 9.37 2.65
C ASN A 30 14.87 10.74 3.36
N PRO A 31 14.77 10.80 4.71
CA PRO A 31 14.92 12.05 5.43
C PRO A 31 16.36 12.62 5.40
N SER A 32 17.37 11.81 5.09
CA SER A 32 18.77 12.23 4.96
C SER A 32 19.14 12.71 3.55
N ASP A 33 18.36 12.32 2.54
CA ASP A 33 18.50 12.76 1.14
C ASP A 33 17.13 12.81 0.47
N ILE A 34 16.55 14.00 0.38
CA ILE A 34 15.17 14.18 -0.14
C ILE A 34 15.06 13.97 -1.65
N SER A 35 16.17 13.79 -2.36
CA SER A 35 16.15 13.40 -3.77
C SER A 35 15.94 11.89 -3.96
N GLU A 36 16.15 11.10 -2.91
CA GLU A 36 16.01 9.65 -2.93
C GLU A 36 14.59 9.21 -2.54
N THR A 37 13.95 8.43 -3.42
CA THR A 37 12.69 7.73 -3.12
C THR A 37 12.99 6.28 -2.76
N ILE A 38 12.68 5.89 -1.53
CA ILE A 38 12.88 4.52 -1.02
C ILE A 38 11.83 3.55 -1.58
N GLY A 39 10.61 4.04 -1.84
CA GLY A 39 9.52 3.25 -2.40
C GLY A 39 8.20 3.99 -2.44
N HIS A 40 7.15 3.31 -2.90
CA HIS A 40 5.78 3.80 -2.89
C HIS A 40 4.89 2.86 -2.08
N PHE A 41 4.02 3.42 -1.24
CA PHE A 41 3.15 2.63 -0.36
C PHE A 41 1.70 3.01 -0.55
N ALA A 42 0.82 2.00 -0.53
CA ALA A 42 -0.61 2.15 -0.70
C ALA A 42 -1.24 3.10 0.33
N GLN A 43 -2.19 3.92 -0.11
CA GLN A 43 -3.06 4.73 0.74
C GLN A 43 -4.46 4.14 0.79
N ALA A 44 -5.08 4.17 1.96
CA ALA A 44 -6.44 3.70 2.18
C ALA A 44 -7.45 4.76 1.74
N THR A 45 -8.56 4.29 1.14
CA THR A 45 -9.79 5.09 1.07
C THR A 45 -10.38 5.27 2.48
N ALA A 46 -11.26 6.26 2.67
CA ALA A 46 -12.01 6.41 3.91
C ALA A 46 -12.77 5.12 4.32
N ALA A 47 -13.40 4.45 3.34
CA ALA A 47 -14.12 3.20 3.58
C ALA A 47 -13.21 2.03 4.01
N GLN A 48 -11.94 2.01 3.59
CA GLN A 48 -10.96 1.03 4.04
C GLN A 48 -10.46 1.32 5.45
N VAL A 49 -10.39 2.60 5.82
CA VAL A 49 -10.10 3.00 7.22
C VAL A 49 -11.22 2.52 8.14
N ASP A 50 -12.48 2.66 7.74
CA ASP A 50 -13.62 2.17 8.53
C ASP A 50 -13.66 0.63 8.69
N GLN A 51 -12.98 -0.11 7.81
CA GLN A 51 -12.92 -1.58 7.84
C GLN A 51 -11.77 -2.14 8.68
N ALA A 52 -10.77 -1.32 9.03
CA ALA A 52 -9.53 -1.75 9.68
C ALA A 52 -9.69 -1.93 11.20
#